data_AF-A0A9E1GSK8-F1
#
_entry.id   AF-A0A9E1GSK8-F1
#
_cell.length_a   1.000
_cell.length_b   1.000
_cell.length_c   1.000
_cell.angle_alpha   90.00
_cell.angle_beta   90.00
_cell.angle_gamma   90.00
#
_symmetry.space_group_name_H-M   'P 1'
#
loop_
_entity.id
_entity.type
_entity.pdbx_description
1 polymer ?
#
loop_
_entity_poly.entity_id
_entity_poly.type
_entity_poly.pdbx_seq_one_letter_code
_entity_poly.pdbx_strand_id
1 'polypeptide(L)'
;MPDHEIFKEHDPEDCFYSCRTVHDFMRLTDEMVHTIIGLEEELVRWRQALIKYLPPEWAEGLRSDILNNIARDFEGDPAYDLYVSMVCNGIDPQQEKEKLARMKRLVKGTDETSITYL
;
A
#
# COMPACT_ATOMS: atom_id res chain seq x y z
N MET A 1 -54.56 -15.04 10.04
CA MET A 1 -53.87 -14.32 8.96
C MET A 1 -52.50 -13.98 9.48
N PRO A 2 -51.41 -14.27 8.77
CA PRO A 2 -50.07 -14.02 9.28
C PRO A 2 -49.76 -12.53 9.14
N ASP A 3 -49.39 -11.93 10.26
CA ASP A 3 -48.90 -10.56 10.35
C ASP A 3 -47.70 -10.39 9.40
N HIS A 4 -47.82 -9.47 8.45
CA HIS A 4 -46.70 -9.06 7.62
C HIS A 4 -45.68 -8.37 8.54
N GLU A 5 -44.55 -9.02 8.78
CA GLU A 5 -43.37 -8.37 9.31
C GLU A 5 -42.98 -7.24 8.35
N ILE A 6 -43.23 -6.01 8.78
CA ILE A 6 -42.76 -4.81 8.11
C ILE A 6 -41.23 -4.86 8.19
N PHE A 7 -40.58 -5.23 7.09
CA PHE A 7 -39.14 -5.01 6.91
C PHE A 7 -38.90 -3.52 7.10
N LYS A 8 -38.41 -3.14 8.28
CA LYS A 8 -37.89 -1.80 8.50
C LYS A 8 -36.70 -1.64 7.56
N GLU A 9 -36.85 -0.81 6.53
CA GLU A 9 -35.73 -0.30 5.76
C GLU A 9 -34.68 0.20 6.75
N HIS A 10 -33.50 -0.43 6.73
CA HIS A 10 -32.36 0.02 7.49
C HIS A 10 -31.98 1.40 6.96
N ASP A 11 -31.87 2.37 7.87
CA ASP A 11 -31.40 3.72 7.54
C ASP A 11 -30.02 3.60 6.87
N PRO A 12 -29.83 4.05 5.62
CA PRO A 12 -28.58 3.92 4.89
C PRO A 12 -27.38 4.54 5.63
N GLU A 13 -27.63 5.56 6.48
CA GLU A 13 -26.59 6.21 7.27
C GLU A 13 -26.06 5.36 8.43
N ASP A 14 -26.86 4.44 8.98
CA ASP A 14 -26.44 3.59 10.11
C ASP A 14 -25.42 2.53 9.67
N CYS A 15 -25.42 2.20 8.37
CA CYS A 15 -24.50 1.24 7.75
C CYS A 15 -23.08 1.81 7.58
N PHE A 16 -22.91 3.13 7.56
CA PHE A 16 -21.62 3.78 7.30
C PHE A 16 -20.61 3.61 8.44
N TYR A 17 -21.09 3.52 9.68
CA TYR A 17 -20.24 3.48 10.88
C TYR A 17 -20.33 2.17 11.68
N SER A 18 -21.37 1.35 11.47
CA SER A 18 -21.64 0.16 12.29
C SER A 18 -21.68 -1.17 11.53
N CYS A 19 -21.58 -1.14 10.20
CA CYS A 19 -21.68 -2.35 9.40
C CYS A 19 -20.40 -3.17 9.46
N ARG A 20 -20.50 -4.37 10.04
CA ARG A 20 -19.42 -5.38 10.06
C ARG A 20 -18.80 -5.58 8.68
N THR A 21 -19.61 -5.56 7.63
CA THR A 21 -19.15 -5.69 6.24
C THR A 21 -18.21 -4.55 5.84
N VAL A 22 -18.54 -3.30 6.16
CA VAL A 22 -17.68 -2.13 5.86
C VAL A 22 -16.35 -2.26 6.61
N HIS A 23 -16.38 -2.64 7.88
CA HIS A 23 -15.17 -2.88 8.66
C HIS A 23 -14.31 -4.02 8.06
N ASP A 24 -14.93 -5.13 7.63
CA ASP A 24 -14.23 -6.25 7.00
C ASP A 24 -13.59 -5.84 5.67
N PHE A 25 -14.26 -5.03 4.84
CA PHE A 25 -13.69 -4.45 3.62
C PHE A 25 -12.53 -3.50 3.92
N MET A 26 -12.70 -2.59 4.88
CA MET A 26 -11.67 -1.63 5.27
C MET A 26 -10.40 -2.32 5.80
N ARG A 27 -10.56 -3.40 6.60
CA ARG A 27 -9.43 -4.24 7.04
C ARG A 27 -8.75 -4.93 5.86
N LEU A 28 -9.51 -5.49 4.92
CA LEU A 28 -8.92 -6.11 3.73
C LEU A 28 -8.16 -5.09 2.88
N THR A 29 -8.70 -3.88 2.71
CA THR A 29 -8.01 -2.78 2.04
C THR A 29 -6.69 -2.45 2.72
N ASP A 30 -6.67 -2.35 4.06
CA ASP A 30 -5.45 -2.15 4.85
C ASP A 30 -4.40 -3.23 4.58
N GLU A 31 -4.79 -4.50 4.67
CA GLU A 31 -3.90 -5.64 4.41
C GLU A 31 -3.36 -5.62 2.97
N MET A 32 -4.20 -5.27 1.99
CA MET A 32 -3.80 -5.17 0.58
C MET A 32 -2.84 -4.01 0.34
N VAL A 33 -3.09 -2.84 0.93
CA VAL A 33 -2.21 -1.66 0.81
C VAL A 33 -0.84 -1.96 1.41
N HIS A 34 -0.79 -2.55 2.60
CA HIS A 34 0.47 -2.98 3.22
C HIS A 34 1.19 -4.06 2.40
N THR A 35 0.45 -4.99 1.80
CA THR A 35 1.02 -6.00 0.89
C THR A 35 1.64 -5.35 -0.34
N ILE A 36 0.96 -4.38 -0.96
CA ILE A 36 1.48 -3.63 -2.12
C ILE A 36 2.77 -2.89 -1.73
N ILE A 37 2.76 -2.17 -0.62
CA ILE A 37 3.95 -1.46 -0.11
C ILE A 37 5.11 -2.42 0.12
N GLY A 38 4.87 -3.58 0.75
CA GLY A 38 5.89 -4.60 0.94
C GLY A 38 6.46 -5.14 -0.37
N LEU A 39 5.61 -5.39 -1.36
CA LEU A 39 6.04 -5.84 -2.70
C LEU A 39 6.86 -4.77 -3.44
N GLU A 40 6.53 -3.49 -3.29
CA GLU A 40 7.31 -2.38 -3.83
C GLU A 40 8.70 -2.33 -3.20
N GLU A 41 8.80 -2.50 -1.87
CA GLU A 41 10.08 -2.56 -1.16
C GLU A 41 10.94 -3.76 -1.61
N GLU A 42 10.34 -4.95 -1.73
CA GLU A 42 11.03 -6.14 -2.27
C GLU A 42 11.54 -5.90 -3.68
N LEU A 43 10.71 -5.31 -4.56
CA LEU A 43 11.09 -5.04 -5.94
C LEU A 43 12.30 -4.10 -5.99
N VAL A 44 12.30 -3.02 -5.23
CA VAL A 44 13.44 -2.10 -5.15
C VAL A 44 14.67 -2.79 -4.59
N ARG A 45 14.52 -3.63 -3.56
CA ARG A 45 15.63 -4.40 -2.98
C ARG A 45 16.28 -5.31 -4.01
N TRP A 46 15.48 -6.02 -4.81
CA TRP A 46 15.97 -6.90 -5.88
C TRP A 46 16.60 -6.12 -7.03
N ARG A 47 15.97 -5.03 -7.48
CA ARG A 47 16.54 -4.14 -8.51
C ARG A 47 17.91 -3.61 -8.07
N GLN A 48 18.01 -3.15 -6.82
CA GLN A 48 19.28 -2.68 -6.26
C GLN A 48 20.34 -3.78 -6.21
N ALA A 49 19.96 -5.00 -5.80
CA ALA A 49 20.87 -6.13 -5.71
C ALA A 49 21.43 -6.57 -7.07
N LEU A 50 20.62 -6.48 -8.13
CA LEU A 50 21.00 -6.87 -9.49
C LEU A 50 22.04 -5.94 -10.11
N ILE A 51 22.05 -4.65 -9.73
CA ILE A 51 22.95 -3.64 -10.30
C ILE A 51 24.43 -4.08 -10.28
N LYS A 52 24.88 -4.78 -9.23
CA LYS A 52 26.28 -5.21 -9.10
C LYS A 52 26.68 -6.34 -10.06
N TYR A 53 25.71 -6.97 -10.72
CA TYR A 53 25.92 -8.06 -11.67
C TYR A 53 25.67 -7.66 -13.13
N LEU A 54 25.25 -6.42 -13.37
CA LEU A 54 24.95 -5.93 -14.71
C LEU A 54 26.17 -5.22 -15.34
N PRO A 55 26.33 -5.26 -16.67
CA PRO A 55 27.21 -4.36 -17.38
C PRO A 55 26.93 -2.89 -17.04
N PRO A 56 27.93 -1.99 -17.06
CA PRO A 56 27.77 -0.59 -16.64
C PRO A 56 26.59 0.13 -17.31
N GLU A 57 26.38 -0.08 -18.60
CA GLU A 57 25.29 0.52 -19.37
C GLU A 57 23.90 0.07 -18.90
N TRP A 58 23.75 -1.19 -18.47
CA TRP A 58 22.49 -1.74 -17.97
C TRP A 58 22.29 -1.42 -16.49
N ALA A 59 23.38 -1.36 -15.73
CA ALA A 59 23.38 -0.93 -14.34
C ALA A 59 22.90 0.52 -14.22
N GLU A 60 23.34 1.42 -15.10
CA GLU A 60 22.88 2.82 -15.11
C GLU A 60 21.40 2.93 -15.51
N GLY A 61 20.97 2.18 -16.52
CA GLY A 61 19.55 2.08 -16.87
C GLY A 61 18.69 1.62 -15.69
N LEU A 62 19.11 0.55 -15.00
CA LEU A 62 18.38 0.04 -13.84
C LEU A 62 18.40 1.01 -12.64
N ARG A 63 19.46 1.80 -12.45
CA ARG A 63 19.51 2.87 -11.42
C ARG A 63 18.49 3.96 -11.71
N SER A 64 18.39 4.40 -12.96
CA SER A 64 17.39 5.38 -13.40
C SER A 64 15.97 4.84 -13.19
N ASP A 65 15.77 3.56 -13.50
CA ASP A 65 14.46 2.92 -13.48
C ASP A 65 14.13 2.21 -12.15
N ILE A 66 14.94 2.44 -11.11
CA ILE A 66 14.84 1.67 -9.87
C ILE A 66 13.47 1.82 -9.20
N LEU A 67 12.83 2.99 -9.35
CA LEU A 67 11.48 3.30 -8.88
C LEU A 67 10.44 3.31 -10.03
N ASN A 68 10.76 2.83 -11.22
CA ASN A 68 9.75 2.79 -12.29
C ASN A 68 8.67 1.75 -11.99
N ASN A 69 7.42 2.13 -12.27
CA ASN A 69 6.23 1.30 -12.08
C ASN A 69 6.00 0.86 -10.61
N ILE A 70 6.49 1.64 -9.64
CA ILE A 70 6.08 1.52 -8.23
C ILE A 70 5.30 2.76 -7.82
N ALA A 71 4.59 2.65 -6.69
CA ALA A 71 3.88 3.73 -6.04
C ALA A 71 2.76 4.32 -6.91
N ARG A 72 1.74 3.50 -7.17
CA ARG A 72 0.47 4.07 -7.65
C ARG A 72 -0.05 5.01 -6.57
N ASP A 73 -0.26 6.25 -6.96
CA ASP A 73 -0.90 7.23 -6.10
C ASP A 73 -2.41 6.98 -6.10
N PHE A 74 -2.96 6.65 -4.94
CA PHE A 74 -4.40 6.51 -4.73
C PHE A 74 -5.00 7.75 -4.05
N GLU A 75 -4.19 8.76 -3.71
CA GLU A 75 -4.68 10.01 -3.13
C GLU A 75 -5.73 10.66 -4.03
N GLY A 76 -6.85 11.07 -3.44
CA GLY A 76 -7.96 11.68 -4.14
C GLY A 76 -8.96 10.70 -4.74
N ASP A 77 -8.72 9.38 -4.66
CA ASP A 77 -9.80 8.40 -4.87
C ASP A 77 -10.71 8.40 -3.63
N PRO A 78 -12.03 8.64 -3.77
CA PRO A 78 -12.92 8.76 -2.63
C PRO A 78 -12.95 7.53 -1.70
N ALA A 79 -12.75 6.33 -2.24
CA ALA A 79 -12.71 5.12 -1.42
C ALA A 79 -11.39 4.99 -0.67
N TYR A 80 -10.27 5.38 -1.29
CA TYR A 80 -8.97 5.41 -0.64
C TYR A 80 -8.90 6.48 0.45
N ASP A 81 -9.39 7.70 0.17
CA ASP A 81 -9.45 8.79 1.15
C ASP A 81 -10.28 8.40 2.38
N LEU A 82 -11.41 7.70 2.17
CA LEU A 82 -12.21 7.17 3.26
C LEU A 82 -11.44 6.13 4.08
N TYR A 83 -10.75 5.20 3.44
CA TYR A 83 -9.88 4.22 4.09
C TYR A 83 -8.80 4.89 4.96
N VAL A 84 -8.07 5.87 4.41
CA VAL A 84 -7.04 6.61 5.14
C VAL A 84 -7.62 7.31 6.36
N SER A 85 -8.80 7.93 6.21
CA SER A 85 -9.46 8.63 7.31
C SER A 85 -9.95 7.70 8.43
N MET A 86 -10.50 6.53 8.09
CA MET A 86 -11.16 5.64 9.04
C MET A 86 -10.22 4.61 9.67
N VAL A 87 -9.23 4.12 8.93
CA VAL A 87 -8.36 3.01 9.37
C VAL A 87 -6.97 3.52 9.74
N CYS A 88 -6.42 4.44 8.96
CA CYS A 88 -5.03 4.88 9.10
C CYS A 88 -4.87 6.16 9.95
N ASN A 89 -5.90 6.54 10.71
CA ASN A 89 -5.92 7.77 11.52
C ASN A 89 -5.58 9.04 10.72
N GLY A 90 -5.95 9.08 9.44
CA GLY A 90 -5.67 10.20 8.54
C GLY A 90 -4.23 10.28 8.05
N ILE A 91 -3.39 9.27 8.33
CA ILE A 91 -2.02 9.19 7.82
C ILE A 91 -2.01 8.21 6.65
N ASP A 92 -1.64 8.69 5.46
CA ASP A 92 -1.53 7.81 4.30
C ASP A 92 -0.35 6.83 4.48
N PRO A 93 -0.60 5.50 4.52
CA PRO A 93 0.43 4.48 4.66
C PRO A 93 1.46 4.54 3.52
N GLN A 94 1.09 5.03 2.33
CA GLN A 94 2.02 5.19 1.21
C GLN A 94 3.01 6.34 1.43
N GLN A 95 2.67 7.31 2.27
CA GLN A 95 3.44 8.54 2.55
C GLN A 95 4.05 8.56 3.96
N GLU A 96 3.96 7.46 4.71
CA GLU A 96 4.55 7.36 6.03
C GLU A 96 6.06 7.67 6.01
N LYS A 97 6.49 8.53 6.93
CA LYS A 97 7.89 9.01 6.99
C LYS A 97 8.88 7.86 7.11
N GLU A 98 8.56 6.84 7.89
CA GLU A 98 9.42 5.67 8.09
C GLU A 98 9.55 4.85 6.81
N LYS A 99 8.43 4.60 6.12
CA LYS A 99 8.40 3.93 4.81
C LYS A 99 9.20 4.69 3.76
N LEU A 100 8.99 6.01 3.65
CA LEU A 100 9.76 6.86 2.73
C LEU A 100 11.27 6.85 3.08
N ALA A 101 11.63 6.84 4.36
CA ALA A 101 13.02 6.73 4.79
C ALA A 101 13.63 5.36 4.45
N ARG A 102 12.87 4.27 4.64
CA ARG A 102 13.27 2.91 4.27
C ARG A 102 13.48 2.78 2.78
N MET A 103 12.54 3.24 1.97
CA MET A 103 12.65 3.24 0.51
C MET A 103 13.90 3.99 0.02
N LYS A 104 14.20 5.16 0.60
CA LYS A 104 15.44 5.91 0.31
C LYS A 104 16.71 5.10 0.62
N ARG A 105 16.71 4.28 1.67
CA ARG A 105 17.84 3.41 2.00
C ARG A 105 17.92 2.20 1.07
N LEU A 106 16.78 1.61 0.70
CA LEU A 106 16.70 0.49 -0.24
C LEU A 106 17.25 0.89 -1.62
N VAL A 107 16.85 2.05 -2.14
CA VAL A 107 17.38 2.63 -3.40
C VAL A 107 18.90 2.81 -3.35
N LYS A 108 19.44 3.12 -2.17
CA LYS A 108 20.89 3.27 -1.97
C LYS A 108 21.59 1.95 -1.69
N GLY A 109 20.86 0.86 -1.43
CA GLY A 109 21.40 -0.41 -0.96
C GLY A 109 22.05 -0.32 0.42
N THR A 110 21.62 0.65 1.23
CA THR A 110 22.14 0.89 2.59
C THR A 110 21.15 0.51 3.68
N ASP A 111 20.01 -0.06 3.31
CA ASP A 111 19.05 -0.57 4.30
C ASP A 111 19.55 -1.90 4.86
N GLU A 112 19.26 -2.18 6.13
CA GLU A 112 19.65 -3.42 6.80
C GLU A 112 19.09 -4.68 6.12
N THR A 113 17.98 -4.54 5.41
CA THR A 113 17.34 -5.63 4.68
C THR A 113 17.90 -5.83 3.27
N SER A 114 18.87 -5.01 2.84
CA SER A 114 19.42 -5.09 1.47
C SER A 114 20.04 -6.46 1.16
N ILE A 115 19.78 -6.98 -0.04
CA ILE A 115 20.33 -8.27 -0.48
C ILE A 115 21.82 -8.12 -0.80
N THR A 116 22.67 -8.70 0.03
CA THR A 116 24.13 -8.61 -0.09
C THR A 116 24.77 -9.76 -0.86
N TYR A 117 24.02 -10.85 -1.09
CA TYR A 117 24.46 -12.04 -1.83
C TYR A 117 23.38 -12.48 -2.85
N LEU A 118 23.80 -12.87 -4.05
CA LEU A 118 22.98 -13.59 -5.03
C LEU A 118 23.66 -14.92 -5.36
#